data_AF-A0A3M2B5A3-F1
#
_entry.id   AF-A0A3M2B5A3-F1
#
_cell.length_a   1.000
_cell.length_b   1.000
_cell.length_c   1.000
_cell.angle_alpha   90.00
_cell.angle_beta   90.00
_cell.angle_gamma   90.00
#
_symmetry.space_group_name_H-M   'P 1'
#
loop_
_entity.id
_entity.type
_entity.pdbx_description
1 polymer ?
#
loop_
_entity_poly.entity_id
_entity_poly.type
_entity_poly.pdbx_seq_one_letter_code
_entity_poly.pdbx_strand_id
1 'polypeptide(L)'
;MSIFASQQRIRILKVLVGSHAHGLARPESDQDFRSVFILPTEAFFHLDFKYPTMSWRHNTGDETAWEIAQFLSLALQCHPLILETFLAPVIVATQWGMELRRLFPAVWSPEKAYTSFLGYAVNQRTKFLEKKDGRPAKYAIAYLRVLANLCELLERRTFTIRIRETSLGDTLARIQAGAYRPGEVIDLGEDLTLKATALLPHCTHSPDRDAVDAFLVRVRRAFLDPPAP
;
A
#
# COMPACT_ATOMS: atom_id res chain seq x y z
N MET A 1 -9.17 5.65 -40.41
CA MET A 1 -8.29 6.03 -39.29
C MET A 1 -8.92 5.49 -38.02
N SER A 2 -8.39 4.39 -37.49
CA SER A 2 -8.92 3.79 -36.28
C SER A 2 -8.42 4.60 -35.08
N ILE A 3 -9.28 5.49 -34.58
CA ILE A 3 -9.01 6.34 -33.42
C ILE A 3 -9.19 5.47 -32.17
N PHE A 4 -8.34 4.45 -32.02
CA PHE A 4 -8.12 3.90 -30.69
C PHE A 4 -7.29 4.94 -29.96
N ALA A 5 -7.94 5.83 -29.22
CA ALA A 5 -7.27 6.50 -28.13
C ALA A 5 -6.69 5.38 -27.28
N SER A 6 -5.38 5.15 -27.39
CA SER A 6 -4.65 4.31 -26.45
C SER A 6 -5.12 4.72 -25.06
N GLN A 7 -5.63 3.81 -24.24
CA GLN A 7 -6.13 4.11 -22.89
C GLN A 7 -5.03 4.84 -22.10
N GLN A 8 -4.98 6.16 -22.22
CA GLN A 8 -3.85 6.95 -21.78
C GLN A 8 -3.93 6.99 -20.26
N ARG A 9 -3.02 6.30 -19.60
CA ARG A 9 -2.98 6.26 -18.14
C ARG A 9 -2.31 7.53 -17.65
N ILE A 10 -3.09 8.40 -17.02
CA ILE A 10 -2.59 9.66 -16.47
C ILE A 10 -2.14 9.40 -15.03
N ARG A 11 -0.84 9.22 -14.82
CA ARG A 11 -0.28 8.98 -13.48
C ARG A 11 -0.39 10.23 -12.62
N ILE A 12 -1.06 10.10 -11.47
CA ILE A 12 -1.22 11.20 -10.51
C ILE A 12 -0.32 11.07 -9.28
N LEU A 13 0.11 9.85 -8.96
CA LEU A 13 0.97 9.55 -7.82
C LEU A 13 1.93 8.42 -8.18
N LYS A 14 3.20 8.56 -7.82
CA LYS A 14 4.22 7.51 -7.78
C LYS A 14 4.96 7.62 -6.45
N VAL A 15 5.08 6.52 -5.73
CA VAL A 15 5.79 6.44 -4.45
C VAL A 15 6.80 5.31 -4.45
N LEU A 16 7.86 5.50 -3.67
CA LEU A 16 8.87 4.48 -3.41
C LEU A 16 8.36 3.50 -2.35
N VAL A 17 8.49 2.21 -2.60
CA VAL A 17 8.14 1.14 -1.64
C VAL A 17 9.30 0.15 -1.47
N GLY A 18 9.07 -0.93 -0.74
CA GLY A 18 10.07 -1.98 -0.56
C GLY A 18 11.20 -1.56 0.38
N SER A 19 12.33 -2.27 0.29
CA SER A 19 13.45 -2.14 1.23
C SER A 19 14.00 -0.71 1.33
N HIS A 20 14.02 0.03 0.22
CA HIS A 20 14.43 1.45 0.21
C HIS A 20 13.51 2.33 1.04
N ALA A 21 12.19 2.21 0.85
CA ALA A 21 11.22 2.96 1.65
C ALA A 21 11.27 2.55 3.13
N HIS A 22 11.52 1.28 3.40
CA HIS A 22 11.56 0.72 4.76
C HIS A 22 12.88 1.03 5.50
N GLY A 23 13.90 1.58 4.82
CA GLY A 23 15.22 1.85 5.41
C GLY A 23 16.08 0.60 5.60
N LEU A 24 15.73 -0.48 4.89
CA LEU A 24 16.38 -1.80 4.91
C LEU A 24 17.07 -2.10 3.57
N ALA A 25 17.22 -1.14 2.66
CA ALA A 25 17.94 -1.38 1.41
C ALA A 25 19.42 -1.69 1.66
N ARG A 26 19.94 -2.65 0.90
CA ARG A 26 21.38 -2.94 0.74
C ARG A 26 21.87 -2.38 -0.61
N PRO A 27 23.19 -2.27 -0.86
CA PRO A 27 23.71 -1.69 -2.10
C PRO A 27 23.16 -2.33 -3.38
N GLU A 28 22.85 -3.63 -3.34
CA GLU A 28 22.29 -4.40 -4.46
C GLU A 28 20.76 -4.42 -4.52
N SER A 29 20.07 -3.69 -3.63
CA SER A 29 18.60 -3.66 -3.61
C SER A 29 18.03 -2.84 -4.75
N ASP A 30 17.16 -3.45 -5.56
CA ASP A 30 16.36 -2.75 -6.56
C ASP A 30 15.33 -1.81 -5.90
N GLN A 31 14.88 -0.82 -6.67
CA GLN A 31 13.80 0.09 -6.26
C GLN A 31 12.44 -0.44 -6.74
N ASP A 32 11.50 -0.55 -5.81
CA ASP A 32 10.11 -0.91 -6.08
C ASP A 32 9.23 0.33 -6.02
N PHE A 33 8.21 0.39 -6.88
CA PHE A 33 7.30 1.54 -6.95
C PHE A 33 5.83 1.14 -6.89
N ARG A 34 5.02 2.05 -6.34
CA ARG A 34 3.57 2.00 -6.46
C ARG A 34 3.04 3.28 -7.07
N SER A 35 2.06 3.15 -7.96
CA SER A 35 1.49 4.29 -8.66
C SER A 35 -0.03 4.26 -8.66
N VAL A 36 -0.61 5.45 -8.71
CA VAL A 36 -2.04 5.65 -8.93
C VAL A 36 -2.21 6.46 -10.19
N PHE A 37 -3.07 5.98 -11.08
CA PHE A 37 -3.38 6.63 -12.35
C PHE A 37 -4.88 6.79 -12.54
N ILE A 38 -5.22 7.69 -13.46
CA ILE A 38 -6.57 7.96 -13.90
C ILE A 38 -6.68 7.53 -15.36
N LEU A 39 -7.77 6.88 -15.71
CA LEU A 39 -8.21 6.74 -17.10
C LEU A 39 -9.13 7.93 -17.44
N PRO A 40 -9.07 8.46 -18.68
CA PRO A 40 -10.04 9.44 -19.14
C PRO A 40 -11.46 8.95 -18.87
N THR A 41 -12.31 9.80 -18.29
CA THR A 41 -13.65 9.38 -17.86
C THR A 41 -14.52 8.98 -19.04
N GLU A 42 -14.36 9.64 -20.19
CA GLU A 42 -15.03 9.26 -21.44
C GLU A 42 -14.79 7.79 -21.80
N ALA A 43 -13.61 7.24 -21.49
CA ALA A 43 -13.27 5.87 -21.83
C ALA A 43 -14.26 4.85 -21.24
N PHE A 44 -14.84 5.14 -20.08
CA PHE A 44 -15.83 4.26 -19.43
C PHE A 44 -17.18 4.20 -20.17
N PHE A 45 -17.44 5.13 -21.09
CA PHE A 45 -18.70 5.20 -21.84
C PHE A 45 -18.67 4.45 -23.17
N HIS A 46 -17.50 3.96 -23.60
CA HIS A 46 -17.39 3.16 -24.81
C HIS A 46 -17.80 1.69 -24.55
N LEU A 47 -18.55 1.10 -25.49
CA LEU A 47 -19.04 -0.27 -25.41
C LEU A 47 -17.92 -1.31 -25.26
N ASP A 48 -16.76 -1.05 -25.85
CA ASP A 48 -15.60 -1.94 -25.80
C ASP A 48 -14.67 -1.68 -24.60
N PHE A 49 -15.10 -0.84 -23.64
CA PHE A 49 -14.29 -0.53 -22.48
C PHE A 49 -13.99 -1.78 -21.66
N LYS A 50 -12.70 -1.99 -21.38
CA LYS A 50 -12.22 -3.02 -20.47
C LYS A 50 -11.31 -2.35 -19.45
N TYR A 51 -11.56 -2.65 -18.18
CA TYR A 51 -10.63 -2.28 -17.13
C TYR A 51 -9.25 -2.90 -17.42
N PRO A 52 -8.17 -2.12 -17.39
CA PRO A 52 -6.83 -2.66 -17.59
C PRO A 52 -6.51 -3.67 -16.49
N THR A 53 -5.82 -4.75 -16.86
CA THR A 53 -5.30 -5.72 -15.89
C THR A 53 -4.29 -5.03 -14.97
N MET A 54 -4.33 -5.41 -13.69
CA MET A 54 -3.41 -4.90 -12.67
C MET A 54 -1.99 -5.39 -12.95
N SER A 55 -1.17 -4.51 -13.50
CA SER A 55 0.29 -4.42 -13.37
C SER A 55 0.87 -3.73 -14.60
N TRP A 56 1.84 -2.86 -14.37
CA TRP A 56 2.67 -2.30 -15.42
C TRP A 56 4.11 -2.51 -15.00
N ARG A 57 4.74 -3.58 -15.49
CA ARG A 57 6.18 -3.77 -15.30
C ARG A 57 6.92 -2.97 -16.36
N HIS A 58 7.79 -2.06 -15.93
CA HIS A 58 8.75 -1.39 -16.81
C HIS A 58 10.14 -2.00 -16.59
N ASN A 59 11.01 -1.91 -17.60
CA ASN A 59 12.34 -2.52 -17.61
C ASN A 59 13.34 -1.96 -16.58
N THR A 60 12.93 -1.03 -15.71
CA THR A 60 13.76 -0.46 -14.63
C THR A 60 12.91 -0.28 -13.35
N GLY A 61 12.69 -1.39 -12.65
CA GLY A 61 11.97 -1.47 -11.37
C GLY A 61 10.57 -2.06 -11.49
N ASP A 62 10.18 -2.88 -10.52
CA ASP A 62 8.82 -3.43 -10.43
C ASP A 62 7.86 -2.32 -9.95
N GLU A 63 7.14 -1.71 -10.89
CA GLU A 63 6.06 -0.76 -10.61
C GLU A 63 4.71 -1.48 -10.57
N THR A 64 3.97 -1.31 -9.47
CA THR A 64 2.56 -1.76 -9.41
C THR A 64 1.66 -0.54 -9.46
N ALA A 65 0.71 -0.52 -10.40
CA ALA A 65 -0.14 0.64 -10.63
C ALA A 65 -1.62 0.27 -10.56
N TRP A 66 -2.42 1.17 -9.97
CA TRP A 66 -3.88 1.04 -9.86
C TRP A 66 -4.60 2.22 -10.49
N GLU A 67 -5.73 1.93 -11.11
CA GLU A 67 -6.72 2.94 -11.46
C GLU A 67 -7.32 3.54 -10.17
N ILE A 68 -7.56 4.85 -10.13
CA ILE A 68 -7.94 5.57 -8.91
C ILE A 68 -9.16 4.99 -8.17
N ALA A 69 -10.21 4.57 -8.88
CA ALA A 69 -11.39 4.00 -8.23
C ALA A 69 -11.09 2.64 -7.60
N GLN A 70 -10.29 1.82 -8.29
CA GLN A 70 -9.83 0.55 -7.73
C GLN A 70 -8.92 0.76 -6.51
N PHE A 71 -8.00 1.73 -6.58
CA PHE A 71 -7.12 2.09 -5.47
C PHE A 71 -7.92 2.52 -4.23
N LEU A 72 -8.88 3.42 -4.39
CA LEU A 72 -9.75 3.89 -3.30
C LEU A 72 -10.64 2.77 -2.74
N SER A 73 -11.16 1.89 -3.60
CA SER A 73 -11.93 0.72 -3.17
C SER A 73 -11.09 -0.20 -2.28
N LEU A 74 -9.85 -0.52 -2.69
CA LEU A 74 -8.94 -1.32 -1.87
C LEU A 74 -8.50 -0.60 -0.59
N ALA A 75 -8.39 0.73 -0.63
CA ALA A 75 -8.08 1.55 0.54
C ALA A 75 -9.19 1.43 1.59
N LEU A 76 -10.46 1.52 1.18
CA LEU A 76 -11.64 1.33 2.05
C LEU A 76 -11.80 -0.11 2.59
N GLN A 77 -11.11 -1.09 1.97
CA GLN A 77 -10.93 -2.44 2.51
C GLN A 77 -9.68 -2.57 3.40
N CYS A 78 -9.04 -1.43 3.72
CA CYS A 78 -7.85 -1.32 4.55
C CYS A 78 -6.69 -2.20 4.09
N HIS A 79 -6.54 -2.44 2.77
CA HIS A 79 -5.48 -3.30 2.28
C HIS A 79 -4.10 -2.71 2.66
N PRO A 80 -3.22 -3.44 3.38
CA PRO A 80 -2.01 -2.85 4.00
C PRO A 80 -1.09 -2.15 3.00
N LEU A 81 -0.86 -2.77 1.84
CA LEU A 81 0.01 -2.21 0.80
C LEU A 81 -0.58 -0.94 0.14
N ILE A 82 -1.90 -0.82 0.16
CA ILE A 82 -2.61 0.34 -0.39
C ILE A 82 -2.53 1.49 0.62
N LEU A 83 -2.84 1.24 1.90
CA LEU A 83 -2.66 2.24 2.95
C LEU A 83 -1.20 2.74 3.05
N GLU A 84 -0.23 1.84 2.88
CA GLU A 84 1.20 2.20 2.82
C GLU A 84 1.51 3.23 1.72
N THR A 85 0.81 3.15 0.59
CA THR A 85 1.01 4.05 -0.56
C THR A 85 0.68 5.50 -0.23
N PHE A 86 -0.27 5.75 0.68
CA PHE A 86 -0.61 7.12 1.12
C PHE A 86 0.48 7.78 1.96
N LEU A 87 1.31 6.98 2.62
CA LEU A 87 2.33 7.46 3.57
C LEU A 87 3.76 7.36 3.00
N ALA A 88 3.96 6.52 1.98
CA ALA A 88 5.24 6.26 1.35
C ALA A 88 5.93 7.53 0.76
N PRO A 89 7.27 7.55 0.64
CA PRO A 89 7.98 8.68 0.03
C PRO A 89 7.50 8.99 -1.40
N VAL A 90 7.17 10.25 -1.68
CA VAL A 90 6.75 10.69 -3.03
C VAL A 90 7.95 10.67 -3.98
N ILE A 91 7.73 10.11 -5.17
CA ILE A 91 8.62 10.27 -6.32
C ILE A 91 8.00 11.23 -7.34
N VAL A 92 6.70 11.07 -7.61
CA VAL A 92 5.91 11.99 -8.47
C VAL A 92 4.55 12.20 -7.83
N ALA A 93 4.07 13.43 -7.78
CA ALA A 93 2.68 13.73 -7.41
C ALA A 93 2.16 14.94 -8.19
N THR A 94 0.98 14.82 -8.79
CA THR A 94 0.20 15.96 -9.28
C THR A 94 -0.62 16.56 -8.14
N GLN A 95 -1.37 17.65 -8.38
CA GLN A 95 -2.32 18.19 -7.41
C GLN A 95 -3.34 17.13 -6.95
N TRP A 96 -3.86 16.32 -7.89
CA TRP A 96 -4.77 15.22 -7.58
C TRP A 96 -4.10 14.13 -6.75
N GLY A 97 -2.83 13.83 -7.01
CA GLY A 97 -2.04 12.89 -6.20
C GLY A 97 -1.83 13.40 -4.77
N MET A 98 -1.59 14.71 -4.59
CA MET A 98 -1.46 15.31 -3.26
C MET A 98 -2.79 15.34 -2.51
N GLU A 99 -3.90 15.66 -3.17
CA GLU A 99 -5.24 15.54 -2.58
C GLU A 99 -5.58 14.10 -2.18
N LEU A 100 -5.31 13.13 -3.07
CA LEU A 100 -5.49 11.71 -2.77
C LEU A 100 -4.78 11.32 -1.47
N ARG A 101 -3.51 11.72 -1.30
CA ARG A 101 -2.75 11.40 -0.09
C ARG A 101 -3.39 11.95 1.19
N ARG A 102 -4.05 13.11 1.12
CA ARG A 102 -4.74 13.72 2.28
C ARG A 102 -5.98 12.91 2.71
N LEU A 103 -6.48 12.01 1.87
CA LEU A 103 -7.59 11.12 2.23
C LEU A 103 -7.18 9.98 3.17
N PHE A 104 -5.89 9.83 3.53
CA PHE A 104 -5.45 8.75 4.42
C PHE A 104 -6.32 8.60 5.69
N PRO A 105 -6.66 9.67 6.44
CA PRO A 105 -7.52 9.54 7.61
C PRO A 105 -8.98 9.19 7.29
N ALA A 106 -9.40 9.24 6.03
CA ALA A 106 -10.79 8.98 5.62
C ALA A 106 -11.02 7.55 5.12
N VAL A 107 -9.95 6.80 4.82
CA VAL A 107 -10.05 5.52 4.07
C VAL A 107 -10.00 4.27 4.94
N TRP A 108 -9.94 4.35 6.27
CA TRP A 108 -9.82 3.15 7.10
C TRP A 108 -10.72 3.16 8.34
N SER A 109 -11.08 1.97 8.81
CA SER A 109 -11.72 1.77 10.12
C SER A 109 -10.89 0.78 10.95
N PRO A 110 -10.94 0.87 12.29
CA PRO A 110 -10.18 -0.01 13.18
C PRO A 110 -10.40 -1.51 12.90
N GLU A 111 -11.66 -1.94 12.77
CA GLU A 111 -12.04 -3.36 12.62
C GLU A 111 -11.59 -3.92 11.27
N LYS A 112 -11.76 -3.14 10.19
CA LYS A 112 -11.33 -3.53 8.85
C LYS A 112 -9.81 -3.54 8.75
N ALA A 113 -9.14 -2.54 9.33
CA ALA A 113 -7.68 -2.50 9.37
C ALA A 113 -7.14 -3.72 10.12
N TYR A 114 -7.68 -4.01 11.30
CA TYR A 114 -7.30 -5.20 12.08
C TYR A 114 -7.46 -6.49 11.26
N THR A 115 -8.65 -6.71 10.69
CA THR A 115 -8.92 -7.94 9.91
C THR A 115 -8.03 -8.06 8.69
N SER A 116 -7.88 -6.99 7.91
CA SER A 116 -7.13 -6.97 6.66
C SER A 116 -5.62 -7.12 6.88
N PHE A 117 -5.07 -6.44 7.89
CA PHE A 117 -3.66 -6.53 8.25
C PHE A 117 -3.31 -7.91 8.81
N LEU A 118 -4.14 -8.48 9.70
CA LEU A 118 -3.92 -9.85 10.19
C LEU A 118 -4.01 -10.88 9.06
N GLY A 119 -4.99 -10.78 8.17
CA GLY A 119 -5.11 -11.69 7.02
C GLY A 119 -3.87 -11.63 6.12
N TYR A 120 -3.36 -10.43 5.84
CA TYR A 120 -2.12 -10.28 5.08
C TYR A 120 -0.91 -10.83 5.84
N ALA A 121 -0.81 -10.55 7.15
CA ALA A 121 0.26 -11.02 8.02
C ALA A 121 0.33 -12.56 8.04
N VAL A 122 -0.81 -13.24 8.22
CA VAL A 122 -0.91 -14.70 8.18
C VAL A 122 -0.40 -15.25 6.85
N ASN A 123 -0.78 -14.64 5.72
CA ASN A 123 -0.26 -15.03 4.41
C ASN A 123 1.27 -14.87 4.30
N GLN A 124 1.85 -13.79 4.85
CA GLN A 124 3.31 -13.64 4.88
C GLN A 124 3.98 -14.66 5.81
N ARG A 125 3.39 -14.93 6.99
CA ARG A 125 3.85 -15.97 7.91
C ARG A 125 3.87 -17.34 7.26
N THR A 126 2.82 -17.72 6.52
CA THR A 126 2.77 -18.99 5.77
C THR A 126 3.91 -19.07 4.76
N LYS A 127 4.08 -18.04 3.92
CA LYS A 127 5.17 -17.99 2.92
C LYS A 127 6.56 -18.02 3.56
N PHE A 128 6.70 -17.41 4.73
CA PHE A 128 7.93 -17.45 5.52
C PHE A 128 8.26 -18.88 5.97
N LEU A 129 7.30 -19.58 6.58
CA LEU A 129 7.47 -20.94 7.08
C LEU A 129 7.71 -21.96 5.94
N GLU A 130 7.02 -21.78 4.82
CA GLU A 130 7.19 -22.59 3.61
C GLU A 130 8.47 -22.25 2.83
N LYS A 131 9.23 -21.24 3.26
CA LYS A 131 10.42 -20.73 2.56
C LYS A 131 10.16 -20.43 1.08
N LYS A 132 8.97 -19.88 0.79
CA LYS A 132 8.52 -19.58 -0.57
C LYS A 132 9.59 -18.79 -1.34
N ASP A 133 9.75 -19.12 -2.63
CA ASP A 133 10.70 -18.48 -3.55
C ASP A 133 12.18 -18.49 -3.06
N GLY A 134 12.52 -19.34 -2.07
CA GLY A 134 13.85 -19.39 -1.45
C GLY A 134 14.22 -18.14 -0.64
N ARG A 135 13.25 -17.27 -0.29
CA ARG A 135 13.49 -15.96 0.34
C ARG A 135 12.73 -15.78 1.65
N PRO A 136 12.91 -16.64 2.67
CA PRO A 136 12.12 -16.59 3.92
C PRO A 136 12.25 -15.25 4.67
N ALA A 137 13.43 -14.64 4.71
CA ALA A 137 13.66 -13.35 5.38
C ALA A 137 12.76 -12.22 4.83
N LYS A 138 12.49 -12.22 3.51
CA LYS A 138 11.58 -11.24 2.88
C LYS A 138 10.17 -11.34 3.47
N TYR A 139 9.67 -12.55 3.63
CA TYR A 139 8.32 -12.81 4.16
C TYR A 139 8.25 -12.60 5.67
N ALA A 140 9.31 -12.95 6.42
CA ALA A 140 9.42 -12.64 7.85
C ALA A 140 9.36 -11.13 8.13
N ILE A 141 10.13 -10.34 7.36
CA ILE A 141 10.11 -8.87 7.49
C ILE A 141 8.73 -8.33 7.13
N ALA A 142 8.14 -8.79 6.02
CA ALA A 142 6.81 -8.35 5.63
C ALA A 142 5.75 -8.68 6.69
N TYR A 143 5.81 -9.88 7.29
CA TYR A 143 4.94 -10.33 8.37
C TYR A 143 5.00 -9.40 9.59
N LEU A 144 6.18 -9.19 10.15
CA LEU A 144 6.36 -8.37 11.35
C LEU A 144 6.05 -6.89 11.10
N ARG A 145 6.51 -6.36 9.96
CA ARG A 145 6.31 -4.95 9.60
C ARG A 145 4.83 -4.59 9.48
N VAL A 146 4.00 -5.42 8.84
CA VAL A 146 2.58 -5.09 8.74
C VAL A 146 1.89 -5.12 10.10
N LEU A 147 2.26 -6.05 10.99
CA LEU A 147 1.70 -6.10 12.34
C LEU A 147 2.11 -4.88 13.18
N ALA A 148 3.36 -4.44 13.05
CA ALA A 148 3.83 -3.20 13.67
C ALA A 148 3.08 -1.98 13.13
N ASN A 149 2.87 -1.89 11.81
CA ASN A 149 2.08 -0.83 11.19
C ASN A 149 0.62 -0.85 11.69
N LEU A 150 0.02 -2.02 11.89
CA LEU A 150 -1.32 -2.13 12.48
C LEU A 150 -1.35 -1.56 13.90
N CYS A 151 -0.35 -1.91 14.73
CA CYS A 151 -0.25 -1.38 16.09
C CYS A 151 -0.15 0.15 16.08
N GLU A 152 0.73 0.72 15.24
CA GLU A 152 0.87 2.18 15.13
C GLU A 152 -0.42 2.82 14.57
N LEU A 153 -1.08 2.20 13.60
CA LEU A 153 -2.34 2.70 13.04
C LEU A 153 -3.42 2.79 14.11
N LEU A 154 -3.59 1.75 14.93
CA LEU A 154 -4.59 1.73 16.00
C LEU A 154 -4.25 2.71 17.13
N GLU A 155 -2.96 2.85 17.47
CA GLU A 155 -2.48 3.71 18.57
C GLU A 155 -2.41 5.20 18.18
N ARG A 156 -1.94 5.51 16.96
CA ARG A 156 -1.53 6.85 16.54
C ARG A 156 -2.29 7.37 15.32
N ARG A 157 -3.17 6.55 14.73
CA ARG A 157 -3.94 6.87 13.51
C ARG A 157 -3.07 7.11 12.28
N THR A 158 -1.83 6.64 12.30
CA THR A 158 -0.85 6.66 11.21
C THR A 158 0.22 5.60 11.50
N PHE A 159 1.09 5.31 10.54
CA PHE A 159 2.21 4.38 10.76
C PHE A 159 3.46 4.77 9.98
N THR A 160 4.59 4.29 10.48
CA THR A 160 5.92 4.62 10.02
C THR A 160 6.27 3.76 8.81
N ILE A 161 6.62 4.39 7.69
CA ILE A 161 7.08 3.67 6.50
C ILE A 161 8.51 3.20 6.66
N ARG A 162 9.37 4.08 7.17
CA ARG A 162 10.79 3.81 7.38
C ARG A 162 11.02 3.03 8.67
N ILE A 163 10.61 1.76 8.66
CA ILE A 163 10.60 0.89 9.85
C ILE A 163 11.96 0.76 10.55
N ARG A 164 13.06 0.96 9.80
CA ARG A 164 14.42 1.02 10.33
C ARG A 164 14.61 1.99 11.48
N GLU A 165 13.81 3.06 11.54
CA GLU A 165 13.88 4.11 12.56
C GLU A 165 12.95 3.86 13.76
N THR A 166 12.29 2.69 13.79
CA THR A 166 11.44 2.27 14.90
C THR A 166 12.19 1.28 15.80
N SER A 167 11.62 0.95 16.96
CA SER A 167 12.15 -0.09 17.86
C SER A 167 12.29 -1.47 17.21
N LEU A 168 11.58 -1.72 16.11
CA LEU A 168 11.65 -2.97 15.35
C LEU A 168 12.82 -2.99 14.34
N GLY A 169 13.42 -1.84 14.05
CA GLY A 169 14.38 -1.65 12.96
C GLY A 169 15.58 -2.61 13.00
N ASP A 170 16.24 -2.71 14.16
CA ASP A 170 17.41 -3.57 14.33
C ASP A 170 17.07 -5.05 14.23
N THR A 171 15.91 -5.45 14.75
CA THR A 171 15.40 -6.82 14.61
C THR A 171 15.16 -7.17 13.14
N LEU A 172 14.55 -6.27 12.36
CA LEU A 172 14.33 -6.51 10.93
C LEU A 172 15.63 -6.53 10.13
N ALA A 173 16.60 -5.69 10.49
CA ALA A 173 17.92 -5.71 9.86
C ALA A 173 18.66 -7.03 10.13
N ARG A 174 18.61 -7.57 11.36
CA ARG A 174 19.12 -8.91 11.69
C ARG A 174 18.43 -10.00 10.88
N ILE A 175 17.09 -9.96 10.78
CA ILE A 175 16.33 -10.92 9.98
C ILE A 175 16.75 -10.85 8.51
N GLN A 176 16.93 -9.65 7.98
CA GLN A 176 17.36 -9.44 6.60
C GLN A 176 18.76 -10.00 6.32
N ALA A 177 19.64 -9.97 7.32
CA ALA A 177 20.97 -10.57 7.28
C ALA A 177 20.97 -12.10 7.49
N GLY A 178 19.81 -12.72 7.73
CA GLY A 178 19.70 -14.15 8.00
C GLY A 178 20.04 -14.54 9.44
N ALA A 179 20.28 -13.57 10.33
CA ALA A 179 20.66 -13.79 11.72
C ALA A 179 19.43 -13.93 12.62
N TYR A 180 18.63 -14.97 12.39
CA TYR A 180 17.41 -15.24 13.15
C TYR A 180 17.06 -16.74 13.23
N ARG A 181 16.29 -17.11 14.26
CA ARG A 181 15.61 -18.40 14.43
C ARG A 181 14.15 -18.23 14.06
N PRO A 182 13.52 -19.18 13.35
CA PRO A 182 12.11 -19.05 12.99
C PRO A 182 11.17 -18.81 14.18
N GLY A 183 11.43 -19.48 15.32
CA GLY A 183 10.64 -19.29 16.54
C GLY A 183 10.59 -17.84 17.01
N GLU A 184 11.72 -17.12 17.02
CA GLU A 184 11.74 -15.73 17.50
C GLU A 184 10.94 -14.77 16.60
N VAL A 185 10.84 -15.08 15.31
CA VAL A 185 10.01 -14.33 14.37
C VAL A 185 8.52 -14.60 14.62
N ILE A 186 8.17 -15.84 14.98
CA ILE A 186 6.79 -16.20 15.30
C ILE A 186 6.38 -15.55 16.62
N ASP A 187 7.18 -15.70 17.68
CA ASP A 187 6.91 -15.14 19.01
C ASP A 187 6.66 -13.62 18.92
N LEU A 188 7.54 -12.90 18.22
CA LEU A 188 7.40 -11.46 18.04
C LEU A 188 6.14 -11.07 17.22
N GLY A 189 5.78 -11.89 16.24
CA GLY A 189 4.55 -11.69 15.48
C GLY A 189 3.29 -11.94 16.31
N GLU A 190 3.33 -12.92 17.22
CA GLU A 190 2.25 -13.18 18.18
C GLU A 190 2.13 -12.04 19.19
N ASP A 191 3.24 -11.52 19.72
CA ASP A 191 3.26 -10.36 20.62
C ASP A 191 2.65 -9.11 19.96
N LEU A 192 3.03 -8.82 18.71
CA LEU A 192 2.44 -7.71 17.96
C LEU A 192 0.94 -7.92 17.69
N THR A 193 0.51 -9.16 17.46
CA THR A 193 -0.91 -9.49 17.29
C THR A 193 -1.70 -9.29 18.58
N LEU A 194 -1.15 -9.71 19.73
CA LEU A 194 -1.74 -9.47 21.05
C LEU A 194 -1.84 -7.97 21.33
N LYS A 195 -0.78 -7.21 21.03
CA LYS A 195 -0.79 -5.74 21.16
C LYS A 195 -1.89 -5.11 20.29
N ALA A 196 -2.00 -5.49 19.01
CA ALA A 196 -3.04 -4.98 18.14
C ALA A 196 -4.45 -5.31 18.65
N THR A 197 -4.65 -6.53 19.16
CA THR A 197 -5.91 -6.96 19.78
C THR A 197 -6.28 -6.07 20.98
N ALA A 198 -5.31 -5.77 21.84
CA ALA A 198 -5.52 -4.92 23.01
C ALA A 198 -5.81 -3.46 22.63
N LEU A 199 -5.22 -2.95 21.54
CA LEU A 199 -5.43 -1.58 21.07
C LEU A 199 -6.78 -1.38 20.37
N LEU A 200 -7.28 -2.40 19.66
CA LEU A 200 -8.50 -2.32 18.86
C LEU A 200 -9.71 -1.70 19.59
N PRO A 201 -10.13 -2.17 20.78
CA PRO A 201 -11.32 -1.61 21.46
C PRO A 201 -11.16 -0.15 21.91
N HIS A 202 -9.93 0.37 21.94
CA HIS A 202 -9.63 1.76 22.33
C HIS A 202 -9.55 2.73 21.15
N CYS A 203 -9.52 2.21 19.91
CA CYS A 203 -9.44 3.04 18.72
C CYS A 203 -10.84 3.48 18.27
N THR A 204 -11.22 4.73 18.54
CA THR A 204 -12.54 5.29 18.18
C THR A 204 -12.55 5.96 16.80
N HIS A 205 -11.63 5.57 15.92
CA HIS A 205 -11.55 6.15 14.58
C HIS A 205 -12.71 5.70 13.68
N SER A 206 -13.22 6.61 12.85
CA SER A 206 -14.22 6.31 11.83
C SER A 206 -13.75 6.85 10.47
N PRO A 207 -13.89 6.07 9.39
CA PRO A 207 -13.63 6.56 8.04
C PRO A 207 -14.64 7.64 7.64
N ASP A 208 -14.29 8.42 6.63
CA ASP A 208 -15.17 9.38 5.95
C ASP A 208 -15.32 8.95 4.48
N ARG A 209 -16.25 8.01 4.27
CA ARG A 209 -16.51 7.47 2.93
C ARG A 209 -17.08 8.53 1.98
N ASP A 210 -17.85 9.49 2.50
CA ASP A 210 -18.46 10.53 1.70
C ASP A 210 -17.41 11.50 1.14
N ALA A 211 -16.39 11.85 1.92
CA ALA A 211 -15.25 12.62 1.45
C ALA A 211 -14.46 11.88 0.35
N VAL A 212 -14.28 10.56 0.49
CA VAL A 212 -13.60 9.71 -0.51
C VAL A 212 -14.40 9.63 -1.81
N ASP A 213 -15.71 9.40 -1.72
CA ASP A 213 -16.60 9.36 -2.89
C ASP A 213 -16.69 10.74 -3.56
N ALA A 214 -16.80 11.82 -2.79
CA ALA A 214 -16.80 13.20 -3.31
C ALA A 214 -15.50 13.53 -4.06
N PHE A 215 -14.34 13.13 -3.53
CA PHE A 215 -13.06 13.27 -4.23
C PHE A 215 -13.06 12.52 -5.56
N LEU A 216 -13.50 11.25 -5.57
CA LEU A 216 -13.53 10.45 -6.80
C LEU A 216 -14.48 11.07 -7.84
N VAL A 217 -15.63 11.58 -7.43
CA VAL A 217 -16.57 12.29 -8.32
C VAL A 217 -15.93 13.54 -8.93
N ARG A 218 -15.21 14.34 -8.13
CA ARG A 218 -14.48 15.52 -8.65
C ARG A 218 -13.44 15.11 -9.69
N VAL A 219 -12.66 14.07 -9.39
CA VAL A 219 -11.70 13.52 -10.34
C VAL A 219 -12.40 13.08 -11.62
N ARG A 220 -13.47 12.29 -11.56
CA ARG A 220 -14.18 11.83 -12.77
C ARG A 220 -14.72 12.98 -13.61
N ARG A 221 -15.23 14.05 -12.99
CA ARG A 221 -15.67 15.23 -13.73
C ARG A 221 -14.52 15.96 -14.40
N ALA A 222 -13.40 16.15 -13.70
CA ALA A 222 -12.24 16.86 -14.22
C ALA A 222 -11.53 16.14 -15.38
N PHE A 223 -11.66 14.82 -15.46
CA PHE A 223 -11.06 14.00 -16.52
C PHE A 223 -12.08 13.52 -17.56
N LEU A 224 -13.29 14.10 -17.60
CA LEU A 224 -14.26 13.88 -18.68
C LEU A 224 -13.78 14.53 -19.98
N ASP A 225 -13.45 15.82 -19.92
CA ASP A 225 -12.80 16.57 -21.00
C ASP A 225 -11.39 16.96 -20.53
N PRO A 226 -10.40 16.05 -20.58
CA PRO A 226 -9.08 16.36 -20.06
C PRO A 226 -8.50 17.57 -20.80
N PRO A 227 -7.92 18.57 -20.11
CA PRO A 227 -7.23 19.66 -20.78
C PRO A 227 -6.16 19.07 -21.70
N ALA A 228 -6.01 19.66 -22.89
CA ALA A 228 -4.99 19.24 -23.86
C ALA A 228 -3.60 19.20 -23.20
N PRO A 229 -2.75 18.22 -23.57
CA PRO A 229 -1.46 17.98 -22.93
C PRO A 229 -0.52 19.19 -22.96
#